data_AF-A0A067MB13-F1
#
_entry.id   AF-A0A067MB13-F1
#
_cell.length_a   1.000
_cell.length_b   1.000
_cell.length_c   1.000
_cell.angle_alpha   90.00
_cell.angle_beta   90.00
_cell.angle_gamma   90.00
#
_symmetry.space_group_name_H-M   'P 1'
#
loop_
_entity.id
_entity.type
_entity.pdbx_description
1 polymer ?
#
loop_
_entity_poly.entity_id
_entity_poly.type
_entity_poly.pdbx_seq_one_letter_code
_entity_poly.pdbx_strand_id
1 'polypeptide(L)'
;MHECFKQEIEFDKWEWVDEQRPTRQSNTYDCGPFTCADIVSLAETGSPSTMTQDDMGQWRAIILEELRGLEPRVIGKRARVSDLPPDDHEVIVID
;
A
#
# COMPACT_ATOMS: atom_id res chain seq x y z
N MET A 1 -15.31 -11.31 -20.11
CA MET A 1 -16.21 -11.75 -19.02
C MET A 1 -15.90 -10.86 -17.84
N HIS A 2 -16.57 -9.71 -17.73
CA HIS A 2 -16.38 -8.76 -16.64
C HIS A 2 -17.33 -9.15 -15.52
N GLU A 3 -16.87 -9.99 -14.61
CA GLU A 3 -17.50 -10.13 -13.29
C GLU A 3 -17.15 -8.88 -12.49
N CYS A 4 -17.78 -7.75 -12.83
CA CYS A 4 -17.81 -6.60 -11.93
C CYS A 4 -18.65 -7.05 -10.74
N PHE A 5 -17.99 -7.27 -9.60
CA PHE A 5 -18.63 -7.51 -8.32
C PHE A 5 -19.73 -6.46 -8.11
N LYS A 6 -21.00 -6.87 -8.29
CA LYS A 6 -22.18 -6.09 -7.89
C LYS A 6 -22.36 -6.20 -6.39
N GLN A 7 -21.32 -5.87 -5.64
CA GLN A 7 -21.42 -5.82 -4.19
C GLN A 7 -22.12 -4.50 -3.87
N GLU A 8 -23.33 -4.59 -3.32
CA GLU A 8 -24.05 -3.43 -2.83
C GLU A 8 -23.28 -2.91 -1.60
N ILE A 9 -22.66 -1.74 -1.75
CA ILE A 9 -21.87 -1.12 -0.68
C ILE A 9 -22.85 -0.37 0.23
N GLU A 10 -23.04 -0.89 1.44
CA GLU A 10 -23.90 -0.28 2.46
C GLU A 10 -23.12 0.81 3.22
N PHE A 11 -22.99 2.00 2.62
CA PHE A 11 -22.21 3.12 3.18
C PHE A 11 -22.64 3.54 4.59
N ASP A 12 -23.90 3.33 4.96
CA ASP A 12 -24.46 3.61 6.28
C ASP A 12 -23.88 2.70 7.38
N LYS A 13 -23.29 1.56 7.01
CA LYS A 13 -22.58 0.65 7.92
C LYS A 13 -21.10 0.97 8.08
N TRP A 14 -20.58 1.94 7.33
CA TRP A 14 -19.16 2.30 7.41
C TRP A 14 -18.93 3.25 8.58
N GLU A 15 -18.05 2.85 9.48
CA GLU A 15 -17.57 3.69 10.55
C GLU A 15 -16.16 4.18 10.21
N TRP A 16 -15.96 5.50 10.31
CA TRP A 16 -14.63 6.05 10.22
C TRP A 16 -13.90 5.82 11.56
N VAL A 17 -12.82 5.04 11.52
CA VAL A 17 -11.97 4.81 12.69
C VAL A 17 -10.75 5.70 12.59
N ASP A 18 -10.58 6.58 13.58
CA ASP A 18 -9.41 7.45 13.67
C ASP A 18 -8.13 6.66 13.97
N GLU A 19 -6.99 7.34 13.84
CA GLU A 19 -5.65 6.81 14.14
C GLU A 19 -5.60 6.09 15.50
N GLN A 20 -5.31 4.79 15.47
CA GLN A 20 -5.22 3.94 16.68
C GLN A 20 -3.78 3.65 17.12
N ARG A 21 -2.75 4.17 16.41
CA ARG A 21 -1.37 3.96 16.81
C ARG A 21 -1.07 4.56 18.19
N PRO A 22 -0.30 3.86 19.04
CA PRO A 22 0.11 4.38 20.33
C PRO A 22 1.14 5.52 20.21
N THR A 23 1.90 5.55 19.11
CA THR A 23 2.95 6.55 18.87
C THR A 23 2.89 7.08 17.47
N ARG A 24 3.08 8.40 17.33
CA ARG A 24 3.18 9.08 16.04
C ARG A 24 4.62 9.15 15.57
N GLN A 25 4.80 9.12 14.25
CA GLN A 25 6.05 9.48 13.61
C GLN A 25 6.44 10.92 13.97
N SER A 26 7.72 11.16 14.26
CA SER A 26 8.25 12.48 14.59
C SER A 26 9.15 13.07 13.49
N ASN A 27 9.67 12.24 12.58
CA ASN A 27 10.47 12.69 11.44
C ASN A 27 9.62 12.79 10.16
N THR A 28 10.23 13.17 9.04
CA THR A 28 9.54 13.35 7.75
C THR A 28 9.77 12.24 6.73
N TYR A 29 10.64 11.28 7.02
CA TYR A 29 11.12 10.29 6.04
C TYR A 29 10.70 8.84 6.34
N ASP A 30 10.16 8.56 7.53
CA ASP A 30 9.71 7.21 7.92
C ASP A 30 8.22 6.94 7.68
N CYS A 31 7.49 7.83 6.98
CA CYS A 31 6.05 7.65 6.76
C CYS A 31 5.75 6.40 5.95
N GLY A 32 6.57 6.10 4.93
CA GLY A 32 6.49 4.84 4.18
C GLY A 32 6.72 3.61 5.08
N PRO A 33 7.85 3.50 5.79
CA PRO A 33 8.11 2.44 6.76
C PRO A 33 7.00 2.22 7.79
N PHE A 34 6.43 3.29 8.37
CA PHE A 34 5.31 3.20 9.31
C PHE A 34 4.06 2.60 8.65
N THR A 35 3.70 3.07 7.45
CA THR A 35 2.58 2.49 6.69
C THR A 35 2.81 1.01 6.37
N CYS A 36 4.03 0.62 5.98
CA CYS A 36 4.36 -0.79 5.75
C CYS A 36 4.18 -1.63 7.03
N ALA A 37 4.62 -1.12 8.18
CA ALA A 37 4.45 -1.80 9.45
C ALA A 37 2.96 -1.99 9.79
N ASP A 38 2.11 -0.99 9.54
CA ASP A 38 0.67 -1.09 9.77
C ASP A 38 -0.01 -2.09 8.85
N ILE A 39 0.32 -2.10 7.56
CA ILE A 39 -0.25 -3.07 6.62
C ILE A 39 0.06 -4.49 7.06
N VAL A 40 1.31 -4.75 7.46
CA VAL A 40 1.72 -6.07 7.95
C VAL A 40 0.98 -6.42 9.24
N SER A 41 0.99 -5.53 10.23
CA SER A 41 0.31 -5.75 11.52
C SER A 41 -1.20 -5.95 11.35
N LEU A 42 -1.84 -5.17 10.48
CA LEU A 42 -3.27 -5.28 10.18
C LEU A 42 -3.59 -6.62 9.52
N ALA A 43 -2.76 -7.09 8.59
CA ALA A 43 -2.93 -8.39 7.96
C ALA A 43 -2.76 -9.56 8.95
N GLU A 44 -1.84 -9.43 9.91
CA GLU A 44 -1.53 -10.50 10.87
C GLU A 44 -2.47 -10.52 12.09
N THR A 45 -2.88 -9.34 12.58
CA THR A 45 -3.54 -9.20 13.89
C THR A 45 -4.84 -8.41 13.84
N GLY A 46 -5.16 -7.78 12.71
CA GLY A 46 -6.31 -6.88 12.60
C GLY A 46 -6.11 -5.54 13.33
N SER A 47 -4.90 -5.23 13.82
CA SER A 47 -4.60 -4.00 14.56
C SER A 47 -3.40 -3.25 13.97
N PRO A 48 -3.31 -1.91 14.11
CA PRO A 48 -2.13 -1.17 13.68
C PRO A 48 -0.87 -1.56 14.45
N SER A 49 0.29 -1.29 13.86
CA SER A 49 1.56 -1.69 14.44
C SER A 49 1.88 -0.88 15.69
N THR A 50 2.41 -1.57 16.71
CA THR A 50 2.93 -0.97 17.93
C THR A 50 4.36 -0.46 17.80
N MET A 51 4.98 -0.62 16.62
CA MET A 51 6.33 -0.12 16.35
C MET A 51 6.39 1.40 16.47
N THR A 52 7.48 1.84 17.08
CA THR A 52 7.81 3.23 17.39
C THR A 52 8.86 3.79 16.43
N GLN A 53 9.21 5.06 16.62
CA GLN A 53 10.23 5.74 15.82
C GLN A 53 11.62 5.07 15.93
N ASP A 54 11.94 4.51 17.09
CA ASP A 54 13.23 3.87 17.35
C ASP A 54 13.36 2.54 16.59
N ASP A 55 12.23 1.87 16.33
CA ASP A 55 12.18 0.61 15.59
C ASP A 55 12.37 0.79 14.08
N MET A 56 12.06 1.99 13.55
CA MET A 56 12.06 2.25 12.11
C MET A 56 13.42 2.03 11.46
N GLY A 57 14.51 2.20 12.20
CA GLY A 57 15.86 1.90 11.72
C GLY A 57 16.04 0.44 11.32
N GLN A 58 15.67 -0.46 12.22
CA GLN A 58 15.74 -1.90 11.99
C GLN A 58 14.67 -2.35 10.98
N TRP A 59 13.46 -1.78 11.07
CA TRP A 59 12.37 -2.13 10.16
C TRP A 59 12.71 -1.84 8.70
N ARG A 60 13.32 -0.68 8.41
CA ARG A 60 13.83 -0.38 7.05
C ARG A 60 14.86 -1.40 6.58
N ALA A 61 15.74 -1.86 7.47
CA ALA A 61 16.74 -2.87 7.11
C ALA A 61 16.09 -4.21 6.72
N ILE A 62 15.06 -4.64 7.47
CA ILE A 62 14.27 -5.85 7.19
C ILE A 62 13.58 -5.70 5.82
N ILE A 63 12.86 -4.61 5.59
CA ILE A 63 12.20 -4.37 4.29
C ILE A 63 13.21 -4.47 3.14
N LEU A 64 14.38 -3.86 3.28
CA LEU A 64 15.42 -3.89 2.24
C LEU A 64 15.99 -5.30 2.02
N GLU A 65 16.14 -6.08 3.08
CA GLU A 65 16.58 -7.48 2.99
C GLU A 65 15.55 -8.34 2.26
N GLU A 66 14.27 -8.22 2.63
CA GLU A 66 13.16 -8.90 1.95
C GLU A 66 13.10 -8.51 0.46
N LEU A 67 13.17 -7.22 0.14
CA LEU A 67 13.15 -6.74 -1.25
C LEU A 67 14.33 -7.28 -2.06
N ARG A 68 15.52 -7.43 -1.47
CA ARG A 68 16.68 -8.07 -2.12
C ARG A 68 16.46 -9.56 -2.32
N GLY A 69 15.79 -10.23 -1.39
CA GLY A 69 15.38 -11.62 -1.51
C GLY A 69 14.33 -11.85 -2.60
N LEU A 70 13.53 -10.82 -2.90
CA LEU A 70 12.47 -10.87 -3.91
C LEU A 70 12.93 -10.57 -5.34
N GLU A 71 14.20 -10.23 -5.59
CA GLU A 71 14.68 -9.91 -6.95
C GLU A 71 14.32 -11.01 -7.98
N PRO A 72 13.51 -10.71 -9.00
CA PRO A 72 13.59 -11.44 -10.24
C PRO A 72 14.82 -10.92 -11.00
N ARG A 73 15.73 -11.82 -11.39
CA ARG A 73 16.70 -11.54 -12.46
C ARG A 73 15.96 -10.83 -13.60
N VAL A 74 16.31 -9.58 -13.85
CA VAL A 74 16.04 -8.73 -15.03
C VAL A 74 15.64 -7.33 -14.56
N ILE A 75 16.66 -6.47 -14.47
CA ILE A 75 16.54 -5.02 -14.61
C ILE A 75 16.06 -4.75 -16.04
N GLY A 76 14.79 -5.06 -16.31
CA GLY A 76 14.08 -4.66 -17.51
C GLY A 76 13.64 -3.24 -17.28
N LYS A 77 14.25 -2.31 -18.03
CA LYS A 77 13.90 -0.89 -18.16
C LYS A 77 12.51 -0.56 -17.63
N ARG A 78 12.40 0.44 -16.74
CA ARG A 78 11.13 1.12 -16.43
C ARG A 78 10.36 1.31 -17.74
N ALA A 79 9.28 0.56 -17.92
CA ALA A 79 8.38 0.78 -19.04
C ALA A 79 7.90 2.24 -18.92
N ARG A 80 8.17 3.04 -19.94
CA ARG A 80 7.60 4.38 -20.04
C ARG A 80 6.13 4.21 -20.41
N VAL A 81 5.28 5.18 -20.08
CA VAL A 81 3.88 5.21 -20.53
C VAL A 81 3.77 5.07 -22.05
N SER A 82 4.81 5.48 -22.79
CA SER A 82 4.93 5.31 -24.25
C SER A 82 5.11 3.86 -24.73
N ASP A 83 5.44 2.94 -23.82
CA ASP A 83 5.65 1.52 -24.11
C ASP A 83 4.37 0.69 -23.91
N LEU A 84 3.30 1.34 -23.42
CA LEU A 84 1.97 0.77 -23.40
C LEU A 84 1.33 0.93 -24.79
N PRO A 85 0.64 -0.09 -25.32
CA PRO A 85 -0.15 0.08 -26.53
C PRO A 85 -1.17 1.20 -26.32
N PRO A 86 -1.49 2.01 -27.35
CA PRO A 86 -2.47 3.08 -27.20
C PRO A 86 -3.79 2.47 -26.72
N ASP A 87 -4.25 2.91 -25.56
CA ASP A 87 -5.58 2.60 -25.06
C ASP A 87 -6.59 3.03 -26.15
N ASP A 88 -7.38 2.09 -26.65
CA ASP A 88 -8.66 2.38 -27.29
C ASP A 88 -9.56 2.96 -26.19
N HIS A 89 -9.42 4.26 -25.92
CA HIS A 89 -10.31 4.99 -25.05
C HIS A 89 -11.68 5.12 -25.72
N GLU A 90 -12.58 4.16 -25.48
CA GLU A 90 -14.01 4.45 -25.56
C GLU A 90 -14.35 5.45 -24.46
N VAL A 91 -14.44 6.72 -24.85
CA VAL A 91 -14.93 7.81 -24.01
C VAL A 91 -16.43 7.60 -23.82
N ILE A 92 -16.82 7.07 -22.66
CA ILE A 92 -18.22 7.08 -22.24
C ILE A 92 -18.54 8.50 -21.77
N VAL A 93 -19.22 9.26 -22.63
CA VAL A 93 -19.90 10.50 -22.25
C VAL A 93 -21.14 10.11 -21.45
N ILE A 94 -21.20 10.52 -20.19
CA ILE A 94 -22.40 10.40 -19.35
C ILE A 94 -23.11 11.77 -19.41
N ASP A 95 -24.33 11.77 -19.91
CA ASP A 95 -25.29 12.90 -19.88
C ASP A 95 -26.02 12.91 -18.52
#